data_AF-A0AAD6RWA3-F1
#
_entry.id   AF-A0AAD6RWA3-F1
#
_cell.length_a   1.000
_cell.length_b   1.000
_cell.length_c   1.000
_cell.angle_alpha   90.00
_cell.angle_beta   90.00
_cell.angle_gamma   90.00
#
_symmetry.space_group_name_H-M   'P 1'
#
loop_
_entity.id
_entity.type
_entity.pdbx_description
1 polymer ?
#
loop_
_entity_poly.entity_id
_entity_poly.type
_entity_poly.pdbx_seq_one_letter_code
_entity_poly.pdbx_strand_id
1 'polypeptide(L)'
;SGDFTNVSRELVRNLSYTGCAAGKVAFAISSCAKAFGIEIRGRLMSARTVGRVIDEGGKYGELQIAREIMESEELRWDNSLRTHNRSRHVTLRVPSYAPDADDSDKSTWKTQTRFVEVVHALDHTAQRQFDGTVEMATRIADTYSRSPLAARERRTMDKNHYWRKKLAESKDHAADGKKAFRILRNTRRI
;
A
#
# COMPACT_ATOMS: atom_id res chain seq x y z
N SER A 1 -15.04 12.15 12.47
CA SER A 1 -13.79 11.37 12.67
C SER A 1 -12.77 12.38 13.15
N GLY A 2 -12.45 12.42 14.45
CA GLY A 2 -11.66 13.52 15.01
C GLY A 2 -11.17 13.33 16.45
N ASP A 3 -11.71 12.37 17.21
CA ASP A 3 -11.50 12.35 18.67
C ASP A 3 -10.18 11.70 19.15
N PHE A 4 -9.38 11.13 18.24
CA PHE A 4 -8.13 10.44 18.60
C PHE A 4 -6.93 11.00 17.84
N THR A 5 -5.86 11.28 18.58
CA THR A 5 -4.61 11.85 18.08
C THR A 5 -3.88 10.90 17.13
N ASN A 6 -2.98 11.44 16.30
CA ASN A 6 -2.16 10.64 15.39
C ASN A 6 -1.29 9.62 16.16
N VAL A 7 -0.77 10.00 17.33
CA VAL A 7 0.02 9.11 18.19
C VAL A 7 -0.81 7.92 18.68
N SER A 8 -2.06 8.16 19.13
CA SER A 8 -2.94 7.06 19.53
C SER A 8 -3.30 6.15 18.35
N ARG A 9 -3.52 6.72 17.16
CA ARG A 9 -3.81 5.94 15.94
C ARG A 9 -2.61 5.11 15.49
N GLU A 10 -1.41 5.65 15.60
CA GLU A 10 -0.16 4.93 15.35
C GLU A 10 0.03 3.77 16.33
N LEU A 11 -0.14 4.01 17.64
CA LEU A 11 -0.08 2.95 18.65
C LEU A 11 -1.04 1.79 18.33
N VAL A 12 -2.29 2.11 17.96
CA VAL A 12 -3.28 1.10 17.59
C VAL A 12 -2.87 0.32 16.34
N ARG A 13 -2.33 0.98 15.30
CA ARG A 13 -1.82 0.28 14.11
C ARG A 13 -0.66 -0.66 14.48
N ASN A 14 0.25 -0.22 15.34
CA ASN A 14 1.38 -1.04 15.80
C ASN A 14 0.90 -2.26 16.59
N LEU A 15 -0.05 -2.09 17.52
CA LEU A 15 -0.64 -3.21 18.26
C LEU A 15 -1.33 -4.23 17.33
N SER A 16 -2.08 -3.74 16.34
CA SER A 16 -2.72 -4.63 15.37
C SER A 16 -1.71 -5.32 14.46
N TYR A 17 -0.64 -4.63 14.07
CA TYR A 17 0.48 -5.23 13.33
C TYR A 17 1.16 -6.36 14.11
N THR A 18 1.28 -6.23 15.44
CA THR A 18 1.80 -7.30 16.31
C THR A 18 0.77 -8.41 16.61
N GLY A 19 -0.38 -8.43 15.92
CA GLY A 19 -1.40 -9.47 16.06
C GLY A 19 -2.47 -9.20 17.13
N CYS A 20 -2.53 -8.00 17.70
CA CYS A 20 -3.60 -7.66 18.65
C CYS A 20 -4.93 -7.49 17.90
N ALA A 21 -5.89 -8.37 18.20
CA ALA A 21 -7.23 -8.28 17.64
C ALA A 21 -7.89 -6.93 18.01
N ALA A 22 -8.64 -6.33 17.08
CA ALA A 22 -9.24 -5.00 17.25
C ALA A 22 -10.10 -4.88 18.53
N GLY A 23 -10.80 -5.95 18.92
CA GLY A 23 -11.59 -6.00 20.15
C GLY A 23 -10.77 -6.14 21.45
N LYS A 24 -9.46 -6.38 21.34
CA LYS A 24 -8.53 -6.55 22.47
C LYS A 24 -7.56 -5.38 22.63
N VAL A 25 -7.49 -4.47 21.66
CA VAL A 25 -6.60 -3.29 21.72
C VAL A 25 -6.84 -2.44 22.97
N ALA A 26 -8.10 -2.12 23.28
CA ALA A 26 -8.41 -1.34 24.48
C ALA A 26 -7.94 -2.03 25.76
N PHE A 27 -8.17 -3.36 25.86
CA PHE A 27 -7.71 -4.17 26.98
C PHE A 27 -6.18 -4.20 27.11
N ALA A 28 -5.46 -4.33 25.98
CA ALA A 28 -4.01 -4.32 25.96
C ALA A 28 -3.46 -2.98 26.48
N ILE A 29 -3.99 -1.86 25.96
CA ILE A 29 -3.58 -0.51 26.40
C ILE A 29 -3.87 -0.32 27.89
N SER A 30 -5.06 -0.69 28.38
CA SER A 30 -5.39 -0.56 29.80
C SER A 30 -4.52 -1.43 30.70
N SER A 31 -4.18 -2.63 30.26
CA SER A 31 -3.35 -3.56 31.02
C SER A 31 -1.92 -3.03 31.15
N CYS A 32 -1.34 -2.54 30.05
CA CYS A 32 -0.02 -1.90 30.06
C CYS A 32 -0.01 -0.64 30.94
N ALA A 33 -0.98 0.26 30.77
CA ALA A 33 -1.07 1.48 31.58
C ALA A 33 -1.14 1.17 33.08
N LYS A 34 -1.98 0.20 33.47
CA LYS A 34 -2.08 -0.26 34.85
C LYS A 34 -0.75 -0.82 35.38
N ALA A 35 -0.04 -1.61 34.59
CA ALA A 35 1.27 -2.16 34.98
C ALA A 35 2.32 -1.06 35.24
N PHE A 36 2.22 0.06 34.52
CA PHE A 36 3.10 1.22 34.69
C PHE A 36 2.56 2.27 35.69
N GLY A 37 1.45 2.02 36.37
CA GLY A 37 0.83 2.98 37.29
C GLY A 37 0.26 4.23 36.60
N ILE A 38 -0.02 4.14 35.29
CA ILE A 38 -0.57 5.24 34.48
C ILE A 38 -2.09 5.20 34.52
N GLU A 39 -2.71 6.30 34.92
CA GLU A 39 -4.15 6.50 34.82
C GLU A 39 -4.54 6.95 33.40
N ILE A 40 -5.41 6.17 32.74
CA ILE A 40 -5.94 6.54 31.43
C ILE A 40 -7.14 7.48 31.64
N ARG A 41 -7.00 8.73 31.20
CA ARG A 41 -8.10 9.70 31.18
C ARG A 41 -8.84 9.64 29.85
N GLY A 42 -10.17 9.54 29.92
CA GLY A 42 -11.03 9.54 28.73
C GLY A 42 -11.30 8.16 28.14
N ARG A 43 -11.81 8.15 26.91
CA ARG A 43 -12.32 6.94 26.25
C ARG A 43 -11.24 6.25 25.42
N LEU A 44 -11.12 4.93 25.56
CA LEU A 44 -10.33 4.09 24.66
C LEU A 44 -11.05 3.80 23.34
N MET A 45 -10.28 3.60 22.27
CA MET A 45 -10.83 3.27 20.95
C MET A 45 -11.65 1.98 21.01
N SER A 46 -12.88 2.03 20.50
CA SER A 46 -13.70 0.83 20.29
C SER A 46 -13.16 -0.02 19.13
N ALA A 47 -13.52 -1.31 19.08
CA ALA A 47 -13.14 -2.20 17.98
C ALA A 47 -13.48 -1.62 16.59
N ARG A 48 -14.65 -0.97 16.47
CA ARG A 48 -15.07 -0.26 15.24
C ARG A 48 -14.12 0.88 14.88
N THR A 49 -13.66 1.64 15.87
CA THR A 49 -12.73 2.77 15.65
C THR A 49 -11.35 2.26 15.26
N VAL A 50 -10.88 1.19 15.93
CA VAL A 50 -9.63 0.50 15.57
C VAL A 50 -9.69 0.03 14.10
N GLY A 51 -10.78 -0.62 13.68
CA GLY A 51 -10.95 -1.05 12.30
C GLY A 51 -10.86 0.11 11.29
N ARG A 52 -11.47 1.26 11.60
CA ARG A 52 -11.35 2.47 10.78
C ARG A 52 -9.94 3.02 10.72
N VAL A 53 -9.22 3.04 11.83
CA VAL A 53 -7.83 3.51 11.90
C VAL A 53 -6.90 2.62 11.06
N ILE A 54 -7.13 1.31 11.05
CA ILE A 54 -6.39 0.37 10.20
C ILE A 54 -6.71 0.62 8.72
N ASP A 55 -7.99 0.76 8.36
CA ASP A 55 -8.43 1.06 6.98
C ASP A 55 -7.86 2.39 6.46
N GLU A 56 -7.89 3.44 7.29
CA GLU A 56 -7.24 4.72 7.00
C GLU A 56 -5.74 4.54 6.73
N GLY A 57 -5.05 3.76 7.56
CA GLY A 57 -3.64 3.41 7.36
C GLY A 57 -3.36 2.74 6.02
N GLY A 58 -4.23 1.82 5.58
CA GLY A 58 -4.15 1.18 4.27
C GLY A 58 -4.29 2.19 3.12
N LYS A 59 -5.26 3.10 3.21
CA LYS A 59 -5.44 4.18 2.22
C LYS A 59 -4.26 5.13 2.14
N TYR A 60 -3.63 5.46 3.27
CA TYR A 60 -2.38 6.24 3.27
C TYR A 60 -1.25 5.48 2.57
N GLY A 61 -1.15 4.16 2.76
CA GLY A 61 -0.20 3.31 2.04
C GLY A 61 -0.44 3.34 0.52
N GLU A 62 -1.70 3.24 0.07
CA GLU A 62 -2.05 3.35 -1.35
C GLU A 62 -1.69 4.74 -1.93
N LEU A 63 -1.96 5.82 -1.19
CA LEU A 63 -1.59 7.18 -1.58
C LEU A 63 -0.09 7.35 -1.73
N GLN A 64 0.68 6.80 -0.79
CA GLN A 64 2.13 6.83 -0.84
C GLN A 64 2.64 6.09 -2.09
N ILE A 65 2.18 4.87 -2.32
CA ILE A 65 2.57 4.08 -3.50
C ILE A 65 2.20 4.82 -4.79
N ALA A 66 1.01 5.41 -4.86
CA ALA A 66 0.59 6.18 -6.03
C ALA A 66 1.52 7.37 -6.31
N ARG A 67 1.86 8.16 -5.28
CA ARG A 67 2.78 9.29 -5.40
C ARG A 67 4.18 8.82 -5.81
N GLU A 68 4.69 7.75 -5.18
CA GLU A 68 5.98 7.17 -5.53
C GLU A 68 6.00 6.68 -7.00
N ILE A 69 4.94 6.02 -7.48
CA ILE A 69 4.79 5.65 -8.90
C ILE A 69 4.75 6.89 -9.80
N MET A 70 4.06 7.97 -9.41
CA MET A 70 3.98 9.20 -10.19
C MET A 70 5.33 9.91 -10.30
N GLU A 71 6.21 9.76 -9.32
CA GLU A 71 7.54 10.36 -9.31
C GLU A 71 8.65 9.49 -9.88
N SER A 72 8.52 8.17 -9.84
CA SER A 72 9.54 7.26 -10.38
C SER A 72 9.54 7.28 -11.90
N GLU A 73 10.70 7.07 -12.53
CA GLU A 73 10.77 6.90 -13.98
C GLU A 73 10.32 5.50 -14.39
N GLU A 74 10.70 4.53 -13.57
CA GLU A 74 10.47 3.11 -13.81
C GLU A 74 10.02 2.42 -12.52
N LEU A 75 9.40 1.25 -12.67
CA LEU A 75 9.07 0.35 -11.57
C LEU A 75 9.27 -1.11 -12.00
N ARG A 76 9.66 -1.96 -11.06
CA ARG A 76 9.66 -3.42 -11.22
C ARG A 76 8.53 -4.01 -10.38
N TRP A 77 7.86 -5.00 -10.93
CA TRP A 77 6.72 -5.64 -10.30
C TRP A 77 7.06 -7.06 -9.87
N ASP A 78 6.62 -7.46 -8.69
CA ASP A 78 6.79 -8.82 -8.20
C ASP A 78 5.48 -9.37 -7.64
N ASN A 79 5.21 -10.63 -7.96
CA ASN A 79 4.10 -11.39 -7.44
C ASN A 79 4.63 -12.68 -6.84
N SER A 80 4.29 -12.93 -5.57
CA SER A 80 4.52 -14.24 -4.95
C SER A 80 3.18 -14.90 -4.67
N LEU A 81 3.06 -16.18 -5.00
CA LEU A 81 1.89 -17.00 -4.72
C LEU A 81 2.22 -18.01 -3.63
N ARG A 82 1.42 -18.06 -2.57
CA ARG A 82 1.48 -19.09 -1.54
C ARG A 82 0.09 -19.61 -1.25
N THR A 83 -0.12 -20.90 -1.54
CA THR A 83 -1.41 -21.58 -1.36
C THR A 83 -2.49 -20.87 -2.19
N HIS A 84 -3.42 -20.16 -1.54
CA HIS A 84 -4.51 -19.44 -2.18
C HIS A 84 -4.33 -17.92 -2.13
N ASN A 85 -3.17 -17.43 -1.66
CA ASN A 85 -2.91 -16.00 -1.49
C ASN A 85 -1.78 -15.55 -2.40
N ARG A 86 -1.99 -14.45 -3.12
CA ARG A 86 -0.98 -13.78 -3.91
C ARG A 86 -0.61 -12.46 -3.24
N SER A 87 0.66 -12.29 -2.89
CA SER A 87 1.20 -11.00 -2.46
C SER A 87 1.79 -10.26 -3.66
N ARG A 88 1.56 -8.96 -3.68
CA ARG A 88 1.98 -8.03 -4.73
C ARG A 88 2.96 -7.02 -4.15
N HIS A 89 4.06 -6.83 -4.84
CA HIS A 89 5.09 -5.86 -4.47
C HIS A 89 5.50 -5.01 -5.66
N VAL A 90 5.91 -3.79 -5.37
CA VAL A 90 6.50 -2.88 -6.36
C VAL A 90 7.86 -2.41 -5.88
N THR A 91 8.86 -2.49 -6.74
CA THR A 91 10.20 -2.00 -6.48
C THR A 91 10.47 -0.78 -7.35
N LEU A 92 10.76 0.35 -6.72
CA LEU A 92 11.03 1.63 -7.39
C LEU A 92 12.01 2.47 -6.57
N ARG A 93 12.56 3.52 -7.19
CA ARG A 93 13.37 4.52 -6.48
C ARG A 93 12.44 5.47 -5.74
N VAL A 94 12.73 5.72 -4.47
CA VAL A 94 11.95 6.57 -3.57
C VAL A 94 12.89 7.37 -2.67
N PRO A 95 12.46 8.51 -2.14
CA PRO A 95 13.25 9.23 -1.14
C PRO A 95 13.27 8.46 0.19
N SER A 96 14.15 8.85 1.11
CA SER A 96 14.25 8.22 2.43
C SER A 96 13.09 8.59 3.36
N TYR A 97 12.40 9.72 3.11
CA TYR A 97 11.42 10.32 4.00
C TYR A 97 11.95 10.60 5.42
N ALA A 98 13.27 10.71 5.59
CA ALA A 98 13.84 11.14 6.85
C ALA A 98 13.51 12.62 7.09
N PRO A 99 13.29 13.08 8.34
CA PRO A 99 12.87 14.45 8.64
C PRO A 99 13.74 15.55 8.00
N ASP A 100 15.04 15.28 7.86
CA ASP A 100 16.03 16.23 7.32
C ASP A 100 16.46 15.90 5.87
N ALA A 101 15.78 14.97 5.20
CA ALA A 101 16.08 14.62 3.82
C ALA A 101 15.39 15.57 2.83
N ASP A 102 16.12 15.97 1.79
CA ASP A 102 15.53 16.65 0.64
C ASP A 102 14.89 15.62 -0.30
N ASP A 103 13.58 15.43 -0.16
CA ASP A 103 12.79 14.55 -1.01
C ASP A 103 12.75 14.99 -2.50
N SER A 104 13.15 16.22 -2.82
CA SER A 104 13.14 16.75 -4.20
C SER A 104 14.35 16.31 -5.02
N ASP A 105 15.48 15.99 -4.37
CA ASP A 105 16.69 15.52 -5.05
C ASP A 105 16.61 14.01 -5.36
N LYS A 106 16.17 13.69 -6.58
CA LYS A 106 16.06 12.32 -7.09
C LYS A 106 17.42 11.58 -7.17
N SER A 107 18.55 12.27 -7.08
CA SER A 107 19.87 11.61 -7.06
C SER A 107 20.07 10.81 -5.76
N THR A 108 19.48 11.26 -4.65
CA THR A 108 19.58 10.61 -3.33
C THR A 108 18.64 9.42 -3.16
N TRP A 109 17.69 9.24 -4.09
CA TRP A 109 16.64 8.24 -3.97
C TRP A 109 17.19 6.83 -4.06
N LYS A 110 16.70 5.95 -3.18
CA LYS A 110 17.13 4.55 -3.08
C LYS A 110 16.05 3.61 -3.59
N THR A 111 16.48 2.48 -4.14
CA THR A 111 15.57 1.41 -4.52
C THR A 111 14.93 0.80 -3.27
N GLN A 112 13.61 0.77 -3.22
CA GLN A 112 12.83 0.18 -2.14
C GLN A 112 11.75 -0.72 -2.72
N THR A 113 11.46 -1.82 -2.02
CA THR A 113 10.32 -2.69 -2.33
C THR A 113 9.16 -2.34 -1.40
N ARG A 114 8.02 -1.97 -1.98
CA ARG A 114 6.77 -1.71 -1.26
C ARG A 114 5.86 -2.92 -1.39
N PHE A 115 5.28 -3.33 -0.28
CA PHE A 115 4.12 -4.21 -0.29
C PHE A 115 2.90 -3.43 -0.76
N VAL A 116 2.15 -3.99 -1.72
CA VAL A 116 0.95 -3.36 -2.28
C VAL A 116 -0.31 -3.98 -1.68
N GLU A 117 -0.45 -5.30 -1.80
CA GLU A 117 -1.61 -6.02 -1.29
C GLU A 117 -1.37 -7.54 -1.22
N VAL A 118 -2.25 -8.22 -0.47
CA VAL A 118 -2.48 -9.66 -0.59
C VAL A 118 -3.88 -9.86 -1.13
N VAL A 119 -4.02 -10.64 -2.20
CA VAL A 119 -5.31 -10.99 -2.81
C VAL A 119 -5.48 -12.50 -2.88
N HIS A 120 -6.71 -12.99 -2.73
CA HIS A 120 -7.00 -14.40 -2.87
C HIS A 120 -6.95 -14.81 -4.35
N ALA A 121 -6.13 -15.79 -4.70
CA ALA A 121 -6.00 -16.35 -6.03
C ALA A 121 -6.86 -17.62 -6.14
N LEU A 122 -8.17 -17.44 -6.36
CA LEU A 122 -9.12 -18.56 -6.54
C LEU A 122 -8.83 -19.38 -7.80
N ASP A 123 -8.32 -18.74 -8.84
CA ASP A 123 -7.91 -19.36 -10.10
C ASP A 123 -6.58 -18.77 -10.61
N HIS A 124 -5.80 -19.59 -11.30
CA HIS A 124 -4.46 -19.22 -11.76
C HIS A 124 -4.40 -18.73 -13.21
N THR A 125 -5.56 -18.43 -13.82
CA THR A 125 -5.61 -18.05 -15.24
C THR A 125 -4.88 -16.72 -15.50
N ALA A 126 -4.08 -16.65 -16.56
CA ALA A 126 -3.35 -15.43 -16.93
C ALA A 126 -4.25 -14.20 -17.08
N GLN A 127 -5.50 -14.39 -17.53
CA GLN A 127 -6.49 -13.32 -17.66
C GLN A 127 -6.88 -12.76 -16.29
N ARG A 128 -7.24 -13.62 -15.33
CA ARG A 128 -7.57 -13.17 -13.97
C ARG A 128 -6.41 -12.44 -13.29
N GLN A 129 -5.17 -12.88 -13.55
CA GLN A 129 -3.99 -12.17 -13.06
C GLN A 129 -3.91 -10.76 -13.63
N PHE A 130 -4.12 -10.61 -14.95
CA PHE A 130 -4.10 -9.33 -15.63
C PHE A 130 -5.22 -8.42 -15.15
N ASP A 131 -6.47 -8.91 -15.09
CA ASP A 131 -7.63 -8.15 -14.63
C ASP A 131 -7.43 -7.65 -13.19
N GLY A 132 -6.94 -8.52 -12.30
CA GLY A 132 -6.64 -8.11 -10.93
C GLY A 132 -5.54 -7.04 -10.85
N THR A 133 -4.59 -7.00 -11.78
CA THR A 133 -3.59 -5.92 -11.85
C THR A 133 -4.21 -4.63 -12.40
N VAL A 134 -5.12 -4.71 -13.36
CA VAL A 134 -5.87 -3.54 -13.86
C VAL A 134 -6.74 -2.94 -12.76
N GLU A 135 -7.47 -3.77 -12.00
CA GLU A 135 -8.30 -3.35 -10.87
C GLU A 135 -7.46 -2.63 -9.81
N MET A 136 -6.33 -3.22 -9.43
CA MET A 136 -5.38 -2.63 -8.48
C MET A 136 -4.81 -1.30 -8.99
N ALA A 137 -4.34 -1.23 -10.24
CA ALA A 137 -3.81 0.01 -10.81
C ALA A 137 -4.88 1.12 -10.88
N THR A 138 -6.12 0.75 -11.19
CA THR A 138 -7.27 1.67 -11.18
C THR A 138 -7.56 2.17 -9.77
N ARG A 139 -7.59 1.27 -8.78
CA ARG A 139 -7.80 1.63 -7.37
C ARG A 139 -6.76 2.61 -6.85
N ILE A 140 -5.47 2.33 -7.09
CA ILE A 140 -4.36 3.22 -6.70
C ILE A 140 -4.49 4.60 -7.37
N ALA A 141 -4.79 4.62 -8.68
CA ALA A 141 -4.98 5.84 -9.45
C ALA A 141 -6.18 6.68 -8.94
N ASP A 142 -7.31 6.03 -8.64
CA ASP A 142 -8.52 6.67 -8.11
C ASP A 142 -8.34 7.17 -6.69
N THR A 143 -7.62 6.42 -5.84
CA THR A 143 -7.29 6.83 -4.48
C THR A 143 -6.44 8.10 -4.51
N TYR A 144 -5.41 8.16 -5.35
CA TYR A 144 -4.59 9.36 -5.51
C TYR A 144 -5.36 10.52 -6.10
N SER A 145 -6.02 10.34 -7.25
CA SER A 145 -6.66 11.44 -7.99
C SER A 145 -7.80 12.12 -7.22
N ARG A 146 -8.45 11.40 -6.29
CA ARG A 146 -9.50 11.97 -5.42
C ARG A 146 -8.96 12.51 -4.08
N SER A 147 -7.65 12.44 -3.86
CA SER A 147 -7.06 12.85 -2.59
C SER A 147 -6.83 14.36 -2.50
N PRO A 148 -6.83 14.94 -1.29
CA PRO A 148 -6.35 16.30 -1.07
C PRO A 148 -4.90 16.52 -1.51
N LEU A 149 -4.09 15.46 -1.53
CA LEU A 149 -2.71 15.50 -2.00
C LEU A 149 -2.63 15.80 -3.50
N ALA A 150 -3.41 15.10 -4.31
CA ALA A 150 -3.53 15.36 -5.75
C ALA A 150 -4.01 16.80 -6.04
N ALA A 151 -5.00 17.29 -5.28
CA ALA A 151 -5.47 18.67 -5.39
C ALA A 151 -4.35 19.68 -5.06
N ARG A 152 -3.58 19.43 -3.99
CA ARG A 152 -2.44 20.28 -3.59
C ARG A 152 -1.33 20.27 -4.63
N GLU A 153 -1.01 19.10 -5.18
CA GLU A 153 0.03 18.93 -6.20
C GLU A 153 -0.45 19.34 -7.61
N ARG A 154 -1.75 19.62 -7.78
CA ARG A 154 -2.41 19.92 -9.07
C ARG A 154 -2.15 18.85 -10.13
N ARG A 155 -2.21 17.58 -9.71
CA ARG A 155 -1.94 16.41 -10.56
C ARG A 155 -2.99 15.35 -10.36
N THR A 156 -3.19 14.52 -11.37
CA THR A 156 -3.98 13.29 -11.30
C THR A 156 -3.14 12.12 -11.78
N MET A 157 -3.53 10.91 -11.38
CA MET A 157 -2.91 9.68 -11.82
C MET A 157 -3.88 8.95 -12.75
N ASP A 158 -3.49 8.78 -14.00
CA ASP A 158 -4.14 7.83 -14.91
C ASP A 158 -3.66 6.39 -14.63
N LYS A 159 -4.56 5.41 -14.72
CA LYS A 159 -4.25 3.98 -14.49
C LYS A 159 -3.12 3.45 -15.40
N ASN A 160 -2.90 4.04 -16.57
CA ASN A 160 -1.83 3.63 -17.48
C ASN A 160 -0.45 4.18 -17.08
N HIS A 161 -0.33 5.08 -16.09
CA HIS A 161 0.99 5.43 -15.53
C HIS A 161 1.71 4.18 -15.02
N TYR A 162 0.99 3.25 -14.40
CA TYR A 162 1.54 1.96 -13.99
C TYR A 162 2.14 1.19 -15.17
N TRP A 163 1.40 1.06 -16.28
CA TRP A 163 1.82 0.28 -17.44
C TRP A 163 2.97 0.91 -18.21
N ARG A 164 2.98 2.24 -18.32
CA ARG A 164 4.02 3.03 -18.98
C ARG A 164 5.36 2.95 -18.24
N LYS A 165 5.34 2.96 -16.92
CA LYS A 165 6.55 2.94 -16.07
C LYS A 165 7.04 1.55 -15.71
N LYS A 166 6.22 0.51 -15.90
CA LYS A 166 6.63 -0.87 -15.62
C LYS A 166 7.86 -1.21 -16.48
N LEU A 167 8.97 -1.60 -15.89
CA LEU A 167 10.16 -2.03 -16.62
C LEU A 167 10.20 -3.56 -16.72
N ALA A 168 9.98 -4.22 -15.59
CA ALA A 168 10.07 -5.66 -15.46
C ALA A 168 8.97 -6.21 -14.57
N GLU A 169 8.68 -7.50 -14.74
CA GLU A 169 7.82 -8.26 -13.83
C GLU A 169 8.47 -9.60 -13.55
N SER A 170 8.74 -9.88 -12.27
CA SER A 170 9.10 -11.22 -11.82
C SER A 170 7.86 -12.09 -11.92
N LYS A 171 7.91 -13.06 -12.81
CA LYS A 171 6.96 -14.17 -12.88
C LYS A 171 7.74 -15.46 -12.73
N ASP A 172 7.21 -16.38 -11.94
CA ASP A 172 7.70 -17.75 -11.97
C ASP A 172 7.55 -18.31 -13.39
N HIS A 173 8.45 -19.22 -13.74
CA HIS A 173 8.73 -19.73 -15.08
C HIS A 173 7.55 -20.44 -15.81
N ALA A 174 6.30 -20.25 -15.38
CA ALA A 174 5.11 -20.82 -15.97
C ALA A 174 4.80 -20.22 -17.36
N ALA A 175 4.19 -21.01 -18.24
CA ALA A 175 3.78 -20.60 -19.59
C ALA A 175 2.90 -19.33 -19.59
N ASP A 176 2.19 -19.07 -18.49
CA ASP A 176 1.36 -17.88 -18.26
C ASP A 176 2.17 -16.58 -18.23
N GLY A 177 3.44 -16.61 -17.76
CA GLY A 177 4.30 -15.44 -17.75
C GLY A 177 4.64 -14.94 -19.15
N LYS A 178 4.92 -15.86 -20.08
CA LYS A 178 5.15 -15.55 -21.50
C LYS A 178 3.89 -15.03 -22.20
N LYS A 179 2.71 -15.54 -21.83
CA LYS A 179 1.42 -15.07 -22.35
C LYS A 179 1.10 -13.64 -21.86
N ALA A 180 1.32 -13.37 -20.57
CA ALA A 180 1.12 -12.05 -19.99
C ALA A 180 2.07 -10.99 -20.58
N PHE A 181 3.34 -11.32 -20.81
CA PHE A 181 4.28 -10.40 -21.47
C PHE A 181 3.81 -10.01 -22.88
N ARG A 182 3.23 -10.97 -23.62
CA ARG A 182 2.67 -10.73 -24.96
C ARG A 182 1.46 -9.78 -24.91
N ILE A 183 0.58 -9.96 -23.94
CA ILE A 183 -0.59 -9.07 -23.71
C ILE A 183 -0.10 -7.65 -23.38
N LEU A 184 0.84 -7.52 -22.43
CA LEU A 184 1.44 -6.25 -22.03
C LEU A 184 2.04 -5.48 -23.22
N ARG A 185 2.77 -6.16 -24.10
CA ARG A 185 3.38 -5.55 -25.29
C ARG A 185 2.34 -4.97 -26.25
N ASN A 186 1.17 -5.58 -26.35
CA ASN A 186 0.07 -5.08 -27.16
C ASN A 186 -0.63 -3.88 -26.48
N THR A 187 -0.74 -3.89 -25.15
CA THR A 187 -1.33 -2.78 -24.37
C THR A 187 -0.44 -1.52 -24.37
N ARG A 188 0.88 -1.65 -24.41
CA ARG A 188 1.81 -0.50 -24.51
C ARG A 188 1.80 0.23 -25.85
N ARG A 189 1.17 -0.34 -26.88
CA ARG A 189 1.02 0.28 -28.20
C ARG A 189 -0.25 1.15 -28.32
N ILE A 190 -0.98 1.32 -27.22
CA ILE A 190 -2.09 2.27 -27.05
C ILE A 190 -1.57 3.40 -26.17
#